data_AF-A0A662JAC9-F1
#
_entry.id   AF-A0A662JAC9-F1
#
_cell.length_a   1.000
_cell.length_b   1.000
_cell.length_c   1.000
_cell.angle_alpha   90.00
_cell.angle_beta   90.00
_cell.angle_gamma   90.00
#
_symmetry.space_group_name_H-M   'P 1'
#
loop_
_entity.id
_entity.type
_entity.pdbx_description
1 polymer ?
#
loop_
_entity_poly.entity_id
_entity_poly.type
_entity_poly.pdbx_seq_one_letter_code
_entity_poly.pdbx_strand_id
1 'polypeptide(L)'
;VSAKSGFRGVRELKVSLSVFVPKPQTPMQWFGMDNWKSVRRKVEFIVSELGGLAGVRPYKPAWAYVQCMLARGGRELTGLLLNWASAGGGLGGWRRALKASRLDFRRYVGPLSLDAELPWSRVVLPASSRLLSGYAACLKLLEGAS
;
A
#
# COMPACT_ATOMS: atom_id res chain seq x y z
N VAL A 1 -18.40 28.16 -11.73
CA VAL A 1 -18.60 27.03 -12.67
C VAL A 1 -17.57 27.19 -13.75
N SER A 2 -16.74 26.19 -14.03
CA SER A 2 -15.74 26.33 -15.11
C SER A 2 -16.44 26.51 -16.46
N ALA A 3 -16.04 27.53 -17.22
CA ALA A 3 -16.59 27.80 -18.54
C ALA A 3 -16.20 26.73 -19.59
N LYS A 4 -15.14 25.95 -19.35
CA LYS A 4 -14.70 24.88 -20.25
C LYS A 4 -15.30 23.51 -19.92
N SER A 5 -15.53 23.18 -18.65
CA SER A 5 -16.01 21.85 -18.25
C SER A 5 -17.40 21.82 -17.62
N GLY A 6 -18.00 22.98 -17.31
CA GLY A 6 -19.25 23.04 -16.56
C GLY A 6 -19.13 22.62 -15.09
N PHE A 7 -17.92 22.37 -14.58
CA PHE A 7 -17.72 21.89 -13.21
C PHE A 7 -18.12 22.95 -12.17
N ARG A 8 -18.99 22.55 -11.22
CA ARG A 8 -19.44 23.39 -10.09
C ARG A 8 -18.66 23.00 -8.81
N GLY A 9 -17.55 23.68 -8.54
CA GLY A 9 -16.77 23.55 -7.31
C GLY A 9 -15.56 24.47 -7.29
N VAL A 10 -14.93 24.67 -6.12
CA VAL A 10 -13.80 25.61 -5.91
C VAL A 10 -12.52 25.16 -6.62
N ARG A 11 -12.40 23.87 -6.98
CA ARG A 11 -11.22 23.31 -7.69
C ARG A 11 -11.67 22.28 -8.73
N GLU A 12 -11.46 22.58 -10.01
CA GLU A 12 -11.88 21.77 -11.16
C GLU A 12 -11.06 20.48 -11.33
N LEU A 13 -9.76 20.52 -11.01
CA LEU A 13 -8.87 19.37 -11.06
C LEU A 13 -8.87 18.61 -9.72
N LYS A 14 -9.09 17.29 -9.76
CA LYS A 14 -9.00 16.39 -8.60
C LYS A 14 -7.83 15.44 -8.77
N VAL A 15 -6.93 15.42 -7.79
CA VAL A 15 -5.75 14.54 -7.79
C VAL A 15 -5.91 13.52 -6.68
N SER A 16 -6.04 12.25 -7.03
CA SER A 16 -6.04 11.15 -6.05
C SER A 16 -4.62 10.63 -5.89
N LEU A 17 -4.10 10.68 -4.67
CA LEU A 17 -2.74 10.25 -4.38
C LEU A 17 -2.79 8.95 -3.57
N SER A 18 -2.35 7.85 -4.18
CA SER A 18 -2.22 6.55 -3.51
C SER A 18 -0.79 6.30 -3.05
N VAL A 19 -0.66 5.48 -2.00
CA VAL A 19 0.63 4.94 -1.58
C VAL A 19 0.78 3.57 -2.22
N PHE A 20 1.97 3.27 -2.74
CA PHE A 20 2.27 1.95 -3.29
C PHE A 20 2.08 0.88 -2.22
N VAL A 21 1.23 -0.11 -2.51
CA VAL A 21 0.99 -1.28 -1.67
C VAL A 21 1.19 -2.52 -2.54
N PRO A 22 2.24 -3.31 -2.30
CA PRO A 22 2.47 -4.53 -3.07
C PRO A 22 1.34 -5.53 -2.83
N LYS A 23 0.85 -6.14 -3.92
CA LYS A 23 -0.31 -7.04 -3.89
C LYS A 23 0.08 -8.47 -4.22
N PRO A 24 -0.50 -9.46 -3.53
CA PRO A 24 -0.42 -10.87 -3.93
C PRO A 24 -0.72 -11.06 -5.40
N GLN A 25 -0.01 -11.99 -6.05
CA GLN A 25 -0.24 -12.38 -7.44
C GLN A 25 -0.18 -11.20 -8.42
N THR A 26 0.61 -10.18 -8.09
CA THR A 26 1.04 -9.14 -9.03
C THR A 26 2.54 -9.26 -9.22
N PRO A 27 3.10 -8.82 -10.37
CA PRO A 27 4.55 -8.78 -10.55
C PRO A 27 5.26 -7.98 -9.46
N MET A 28 4.57 -7.01 -8.86
CA MET A 28 5.10 -6.17 -7.79
C MET A 28 5.03 -6.80 -6.39
N GLN A 29 4.61 -8.07 -6.26
CA GLN A 29 4.41 -8.72 -4.97
C GLN A 29 5.68 -8.90 -4.14
N TRP A 30 6.88 -8.79 -4.73
CA TRP A 30 8.16 -8.93 -4.03
C TRP A 30 8.79 -7.60 -3.60
N PHE A 31 8.30 -6.46 -4.10
CA PHE A 31 8.83 -5.15 -3.69
C PHE A 31 8.47 -4.81 -2.25
N GLY A 32 9.35 -4.10 -1.56
CA GLY A 32 8.99 -3.45 -0.31
C GLY A 32 8.17 -2.20 -0.55
N MET A 33 7.35 -1.82 0.44
CA MET A 33 6.94 -0.43 0.57
C MET A 33 8.17 0.42 0.93
N ASP A 34 8.19 1.67 0.50
CA ASP A 34 9.18 2.64 1.00
C ASP A 34 9.02 2.82 2.53
N ASN A 35 10.00 3.41 3.19
CA ASN A 35 9.98 3.62 4.63
C ASN A 35 8.94 4.69 5.04
N TRP A 36 8.40 4.54 6.25
CA TRP A 36 7.31 5.39 6.77
C TRP A 36 7.61 6.89 6.68
N LYS A 37 8.83 7.29 7.05
CA LYS A 37 9.24 8.70 7.08
C LYS A 37 9.26 9.28 5.66
N SER A 38 9.81 8.53 4.71
CA SER A 38 9.86 8.92 3.29
C SER A 38 8.45 9.03 2.69
N VAL A 39 7.60 8.01 2.88
CA VAL A 39 6.21 8.03 2.37
C VAL A 39 5.45 9.23 2.90
N ARG A 40 5.54 9.49 4.21
CA ARG A 40 4.88 10.63 4.84
C ARG A 40 5.37 11.96 4.24
N ARG A 41 6.69 12.13 4.11
CA ARG A 41 7.29 13.34 3.52
C ARG A 41 6.83 13.58 2.08
N LYS A 42 6.82 12.54 1.25
CA LYS A 42 6.38 12.62 -0.16
C LYS A 42 4.91 13.02 -0.27
N VAL A 43 4.05 12.44 0.58
CA VAL A 43 2.61 12.79 0.61
C VAL A 43 2.41 14.22 1.08
N GLU A 44 3.08 14.64 2.15
CA GLU A 44 2.99 16.01 2.68
C GLU A 44 3.45 17.03 1.64
N PHE A 45 4.57 16.76 0.95
CA PHE A 45 5.07 17.60 -0.14
C PHE A 45 4.06 17.75 -1.28
N ILE A 46 3.51 16.65 -1.81
CA ILE A 46 2.53 16.73 -2.90
C ILE A 46 1.27 17.52 -2.48
N VAL A 47 0.83 17.33 -1.23
CA VAL A 47 -0.32 18.05 -0.69
C VAL A 47 -0.03 19.54 -0.49
N SER A 48 1.18 19.92 -0.06
CA SER A 48 1.54 21.33 0.10
C SER A 48 1.62 22.05 -1.24
N GLU A 49 2.31 21.46 -2.22
CA GLU A 49 2.52 22.08 -3.52
C GLU A 49 1.24 22.18 -4.35
N LEU A 50 0.36 21.18 -4.26
CA LEU A 50 -0.87 21.14 -5.06
C LEU A 50 -2.11 21.62 -4.31
N GLY A 51 -2.06 21.78 -2.98
CA GLY A 51 -3.20 22.14 -2.14
C GLY A 51 -3.82 23.51 -2.48
N GLY A 52 -3.07 24.38 -3.16
CA GLY A 52 -3.53 25.66 -3.72
C GLY A 52 -4.04 25.58 -5.16
N LEU A 53 -3.77 24.50 -5.89
CA LEU A 53 -4.02 24.37 -7.33
C LEU A 53 -5.11 23.34 -7.66
N ALA A 54 -5.23 22.27 -6.87
CA ALA A 54 -6.12 21.15 -7.15
C ALA A 54 -6.76 20.59 -5.87
N GLY A 55 -7.88 19.88 -6.02
CA GLY A 55 -8.46 19.09 -4.95
C GLY A 55 -7.66 17.81 -4.73
N VAL A 56 -6.61 17.88 -3.91
CA VAL A 56 -5.75 16.72 -3.59
C VAL A 56 -6.42 15.82 -2.56
N ARG A 57 -6.48 14.52 -2.85
CA ARG A 57 -7.07 13.50 -1.99
C ARG A 57 -6.01 12.44 -1.68
N PRO A 58 -5.18 12.64 -0.64
CA PRO A 58 -4.18 11.65 -0.27
C PRO A 58 -4.80 10.47 0.48
N TYR A 59 -4.44 9.26 0.08
CA TYR A 59 -4.68 8.07 0.88
C TYR A 59 -3.78 8.10 2.11
N LYS A 60 -4.35 7.80 3.29
CA LYS A 60 -3.60 7.88 4.56
C LYS A 60 -2.51 6.81 4.57
N PRO A 61 -1.22 7.17 4.68
CA PRO A 61 -0.13 6.20 4.68
C PRO A 61 -0.32 5.08 5.70
N ALA A 62 -0.78 5.40 6.92
CA ALA A 62 -0.99 4.39 7.97
C ALA A 62 -1.91 3.25 7.52
N TRP A 63 -2.97 3.56 6.77
CA TRP A 63 -3.87 2.55 6.23
C TRP A 63 -3.23 1.74 5.10
N ALA A 64 -2.33 2.32 4.31
CA ALA A 64 -1.59 1.58 3.27
C ALA A 64 -0.69 0.50 3.87
N TYR A 65 -0.03 0.84 4.98
CA TYR A 65 0.79 -0.09 5.75
C TYR A 65 -0.06 -1.22 6.35
N VAL A 66 -1.20 -0.89 6.99
CA VAL A 66 -2.17 -1.90 7.46
C VAL A 66 -2.62 -2.80 6.31
N GLN A 67 -3.00 -2.20 5.17
CA GLN A 67 -3.46 -2.92 3.99
C GLN A 67 -2.38 -3.85 3.42
N CYS A 68 -1.10 -3.46 3.46
CA CYS A 68 0.01 -4.29 3.03
C CYS A 68 0.15 -5.52 3.92
N MET A 69 0.10 -5.34 5.24
CA MET A 69 0.15 -6.47 6.18
C MET A 69 -1.04 -7.41 5.99
N LEU A 70 -2.24 -6.87 5.84
CA LEU A 70 -3.44 -7.68 5.59
C LEU A 70 -3.38 -8.42 4.25
N ALA A 71 -2.88 -7.77 3.20
CA ALA A 71 -2.75 -8.40 1.89
C ALA A 71 -1.69 -9.49 1.87
N ARG A 72 -0.62 -9.33 2.66
CA ARG A 72 0.53 -10.25 2.64
C ARG A 72 0.60 -11.24 3.79
N GLY A 73 -0.28 -11.12 4.78
CA GLY A 73 -0.30 -12.04 5.91
C GLY A 73 -1.14 -13.28 5.65
N GLY A 74 -0.85 -14.32 6.41
CA GLY A 74 -1.58 -15.58 6.41
C GLY A 74 -2.41 -15.78 7.68
N ARG A 75 -2.60 -17.06 8.04
CA ARG A 75 -3.37 -17.49 9.22
C ARG A 75 -2.79 -16.98 10.53
N GLU A 76 -1.51 -16.64 10.58
CA GLU A 76 -0.89 -16.06 11.76
C GLU A 76 -1.48 -14.70 12.15
N LEU A 77 -2.18 -14.02 11.22
CA LEU A 77 -2.88 -12.78 11.52
C LEU A 77 -4.18 -12.96 12.29
N THR A 78 -4.72 -14.18 12.43
CA THR A 78 -6.04 -14.42 13.03
C THR A 78 -6.19 -13.78 14.41
N GLY A 79 -5.23 -13.99 15.32
CA GLY A 79 -5.30 -13.39 16.67
C GLY A 79 -5.25 -11.86 16.65
N LEU A 80 -4.45 -11.28 15.75
CA LEU A 80 -4.38 -9.83 15.57
C LEU A 80 -5.71 -9.27 15.05
N LEU A 81 -6.33 -9.94 14.09
CA LEU A 81 -7.61 -9.53 13.50
C LEU A 81 -8.74 -9.55 14.52
N LEU A 82 -8.83 -10.61 15.32
CA LEU A 82 -9.82 -10.73 16.40
C LEU A 82 -9.65 -9.58 17.41
N ASN A 83 -8.44 -9.37 17.91
CA ASN A 83 -8.15 -8.29 18.85
C ASN A 83 -8.44 -6.90 18.26
N TRP A 84 -8.13 -6.70 16.98
CA TRP A 84 -8.40 -5.44 16.29
C TRP A 84 -9.90 -5.19 16.11
N ALA A 85 -10.67 -6.22 15.76
CA ALA A 85 -12.13 -6.15 15.66
C ALA A 85 -12.76 -5.81 17.02
N SER A 86 -12.36 -6.50 18.10
CA SER A 86 -12.81 -6.20 19.47
C SER A 86 -12.44 -4.78 19.93
N ALA A 87 -11.39 -4.19 19.36
CA ALA A 87 -10.97 -2.82 19.63
C ALA A 87 -11.63 -1.75 18.73
N GLY A 88 -12.66 -2.12 17.95
CA GLY A 88 -13.46 -1.19 17.14
C GLY A 88 -12.92 -0.87 15.74
N GLY A 89 -11.93 -1.63 15.23
CA GLY A 89 -11.54 -1.55 13.81
C GLY A 89 -10.77 -0.29 13.38
N GLY A 90 -10.40 0.61 14.29
CA GLY A 90 -9.64 1.82 13.97
C GLY A 90 -8.10 1.64 14.01
N LEU A 91 -7.34 2.63 13.52
CA LEU A 91 -5.87 2.64 13.57
C LEU A 91 -5.30 2.62 15.01
N GLY A 92 -6.03 3.16 15.98
CA GLY A 92 -5.67 3.06 17.40
C GLY A 92 -5.77 1.62 17.91
N GLY A 93 -6.87 0.94 17.59
CA GLY A 93 -7.08 -0.47 17.90
C GLY A 93 -6.05 -1.36 17.21
N TRP A 94 -5.75 -1.12 15.92
CA TRP A 94 -4.72 -1.83 15.17
C TRP A 94 -3.36 -1.78 15.87
N ARG A 95 -2.90 -0.57 16.26
CA ARG A 95 -1.62 -0.38 16.95
C ARG A 95 -1.56 -1.15 18.27
N ARG A 96 -2.66 -1.16 19.04
CA ARG A 96 -2.75 -1.93 20.30
C ARG A 96 -2.72 -3.44 20.05
N ALA A 97 -3.52 -3.92 19.09
CA ALA A 97 -3.58 -5.34 18.73
C ALA A 97 -2.24 -5.86 18.22
N LEU A 98 -1.56 -5.08 17.36
CA LEU A 98 -0.22 -5.40 16.87
C LEU A 98 0.82 -5.44 17.99
N LYS A 99 0.80 -4.46 18.91
CA LYS A 99 1.71 -4.43 20.07
C LYS A 99 1.49 -5.61 21.02
N ALA A 100 0.25 -6.07 21.16
CA ALA A 100 -0.09 -7.26 21.96
C ALA A 100 0.22 -8.59 21.23
N SER A 101 0.49 -8.55 19.93
CA SER A 101 0.87 -9.72 19.14
C SER A 101 2.38 -9.96 19.16
N ARG A 102 2.82 -11.16 18.78
CA ARG A 102 4.24 -11.47 18.53
C ARG A 102 4.68 -11.16 17.08
N LEU A 103 3.84 -10.48 16.31
CA LEU A 103 4.06 -10.23 14.88
C LEU A 103 4.94 -9.00 14.69
N ASP A 104 5.96 -9.14 13.84
CA ASP A 104 6.75 -8.01 13.37
C ASP A 104 6.16 -7.49 12.05
N PHE A 105 5.59 -6.30 12.11
CA PHE A 105 5.02 -5.59 10.98
C PHE A 105 5.99 -5.44 9.79
N ARG A 106 7.30 -5.32 10.06
CA ARG A 106 8.33 -5.11 9.02
C ARG A 106 8.44 -6.28 8.06
N ARG A 107 8.13 -7.50 8.51
CA ARG A 107 8.15 -8.71 7.68
C ARG A 107 7.15 -8.66 6.52
N TYR A 108 6.08 -7.90 6.68
CA TYR A 108 5.02 -7.82 5.69
C TYR A 108 5.20 -6.66 4.72
N VAL A 109 5.80 -5.56 5.16
CA VAL A 109 5.94 -4.34 4.33
C VAL A 109 7.30 -4.19 3.68
N GLY A 110 8.28 -4.98 4.12
CA GLY A 110 9.58 -5.08 3.47
C GLY A 110 9.53 -5.83 2.13
N PRO A 111 10.66 -5.88 1.41
CA PRO A 111 10.80 -6.74 0.25
C PRO A 111 10.69 -8.21 0.65
N LEU A 112 10.16 -9.03 -0.25
CA LEU A 112 10.04 -10.48 -0.07
C LEU A 112 11.02 -11.18 -1.01
N SER A 113 11.54 -12.32 -0.56
CA SER A 113 12.42 -13.13 -1.39
C SER A 113 11.64 -13.80 -2.52
N LEU A 114 12.29 -14.01 -3.68
CA LEU A 114 11.68 -14.65 -4.85
C LEU A 114 11.35 -16.12 -4.60
N ASP A 115 12.11 -16.77 -3.71
CA ASP A 115 11.99 -18.17 -3.28
C ASP A 115 11.16 -18.36 -2.01
N ALA A 116 10.58 -17.29 -1.44
CA ALA A 116 9.77 -17.40 -0.24
C ALA A 116 8.48 -18.18 -0.47
N GLU A 117 8.10 -19.04 0.48
CA GLU A 117 6.76 -19.64 0.52
C GLU A 117 5.74 -18.59 1.00
N LEU A 118 4.97 -18.04 0.06
CA LEU A 118 4.00 -16.97 0.33
C LEU A 118 2.65 -17.56 0.77
N PRO A 119 1.90 -16.90 1.67
CA PRO A 119 0.59 -17.39 2.13
C PRO A 119 -0.42 -17.68 1.01
N TRP A 120 -0.30 -17.00 -0.13
CA TRP A 120 -1.15 -17.17 -1.30
C TRP A 120 -0.57 -18.09 -2.39
N SER A 121 0.61 -18.70 -2.18
CA SER A 121 1.26 -19.56 -3.18
C SER A 121 0.41 -20.76 -3.61
N ARG A 122 -0.54 -21.19 -2.78
CA ARG A 122 -1.48 -22.28 -3.10
C ARG A 122 -2.58 -21.87 -4.08
N VAL A 123 -2.77 -20.57 -4.29
CA VAL A 123 -3.76 -20.04 -5.23
C VAL A 123 -3.05 -19.79 -6.55
N VAL A 124 -3.49 -20.47 -7.61
CA VAL A 124 -2.94 -20.32 -8.96
C VAL A 124 -3.97 -19.61 -9.84
N LEU A 125 -3.60 -18.45 -10.38
CA LEU A 125 -4.38 -17.71 -11.37
C LEU A 125 -3.69 -17.80 -12.74
N PRO A 126 -4.40 -17.54 -13.86
CA PRO A 126 -3.77 -17.47 -15.18
C PRO A 126 -2.59 -16.49 -15.24
N ALA A 127 -2.66 -15.38 -14.50
CA ALA A 127 -1.59 -14.38 -14.42
C ALA A 127 -0.35 -14.85 -13.63
N SER A 128 -0.46 -15.92 -12.82
CA SER A 128 0.64 -16.41 -11.97
C SER A 128 1.87 -16.83 -12.79
N SER A 129 1.68 -17.28 -14.02
CA SER A 129 2.76 -17.67 -14.94
C SER A 129 3.66 -16.51 -15.38
N ARG A 130 3.21 -15.25 -15.21
CA ARG A 130 3.90 -14.04 -15.68
C ARG A 130 4.51 -13.20 -14.55
N LEU A 131 4.45 -13.67 -13.31
CA LEU A 131 4.86 -12.87 -12.16
C LEU A 131 6.36 -12.55 -12.20
N LEU A 132 7.22 -13.55 -12.44
CA LEU A 132 8.67 -13.36 -12.48
C LEU A 132 9.11 -12.49 -13.67
N SER A 133 8.58 -12.75 -14.87
CA SER A 133 8.89 -11.95 -16.05
C SER A 133 8.39 -10.51 -15.91
N GLY A 134 7.21 -10.32 -15.32
CA GLY A 134 6.70 -8.99 -14.97
C GLY A 134 7.56 -8.28 -13.93
N TYR A 135 8.05 -8.99 -12.90
CA TYR A 135 8.90 -8.40 -11.87
C TYR A 135 10.23 -7.92 -12.47
N ALA A 136 10.85 -8.74 -13.33
CA ALA A 136 12.03 -8.35 -14.09
C ALA A 136 11.78 -7.12 -14.98
N ALA A 137 10.60 -7.03 -15.62
CA ALA A 137 10.24 -5.85 -16.39
C ALA A 137 10.08 -4.60 -15.51
N CYS A 138 9.48 -4.74 -14.32
CA CYS A 138 9.40 -3.64 -13.34
C CYS A 138 10.79 -3.15 -12.92
N LEU A 139 11.75 -4.05 -12.65
CA LEU A 139 13.11 -3.67 -12.28
C LEU A 139 13.82 -2.87 -13.38
N LYS A 140 13.73 -3.31 -14.64
CA LYS A 140 14.30 -2.59 -15.79
C LYS A 140 13.78 -1.16 -15.91
N LEU A 141 12.48 -0.95 -15.65
CA LEU A 141 11.87 0.38 -15.67
C LEU A 141 12.38 1.28 -14.54
N LEU A 142 12.70 0.73 -13.38
CA LEU A 142 13.23 1.47 -12.24
C LEU A 142 14.71 1.83 -12.44
N GLU A 143 15.50 0.92 -13.02
CA GLU A 143 16.91 1.13 -13.34
C GLU A 143 17.10 2.22 -14.41
N GLY A 144 16.22 2.27 -15.41
CA GLY A 144 16.24 3.32 -16.43
C GLY A 144 15.67 4.68 -16.00
N ALA A 145 15.15 4.80 -14.78
CA ALA A 145 14.58 6.03 -14.22
C ALA A 145 15.51 6.75 -13.22
N SER A 146 16.72 6.21 -13.01
CA SER A 146 17.76 6.74 -12.13
C SER A 146 18.85 7.43 -12.93
#